data_AF-A0A1F9XR27-F1
#
_entry.id   AF-A0A1F9XR27-F1
#
_cell.length_a   1.000
_cell.length_b   1.000
_cell.length_c   1.000
_cell.angle_alpha   90.00
_cell.angle_beta   90.00
_cell.angle_gamma   90.00
#
_symmetry.space_group_name_H-M   'P 1'
#
loop_
_entity.id
_entity.type
_entity.pdbx_description
1 polymer ?
#
loop_
_entity_poly.entity_id
_entity_poly.type
_entity_poly.pdbx_seq_one_letter_code
_entity_poly.pdbx_strand_id
1 'polypeptide(L)'
;MKVFWGETEGWRIMERPMKTMSECVFSFFVFDPSVLNRKWRRGQMAISIVISALLLLLISIPMLDNYVKNEAKWSVKERKSTLAFHLAEAGVDRGYWKIRENDVNWTTLAAGGTIAGYNDDVIYTDIQGGSYKLKMQQGATNLEVWVTATGKDTSNNEYRAVKAVYTRQGVAAAIQAASVAAGGTVNVHWGPMMSTSGIVLKGGSNELYPRKYARTSITSSSGYSDRDSNPNSPNKGPHTVDPHIEWWSYNESPGVPNILTPDTSYYITLAKSQTCTPAGTQGCYYEGNYTGGSSINGLVDTTCTVGTVPKVRFFTGNVNIKSNKYFCGVLIVLGDLTFTAGGKSPEGDITVDPPATAWKEYQVNVPTHNGETDAGVMTGWTYEPDGTHPTSCDGPHGDTAAVDEYPGDAGYHTVGPYNFKTGRVASGHLGFATGTGKELSYKGYIYVGGTYDNAGGGRIFGSVQVAGAGGMTGGGDIFYDDSLNIRYLNVNITRTSWYEVKPVPF
;
A
#
# COMPACT_ATOMS: atom_id res chain seq x y z
N MET A 1 5.02 -6.55 45.19
CA MET A 1 4.77 -6.77 46.63
C MET A 1 5.37 -5.57 47.36
N LYS A 2 4.52 -4.65 47.86
CA LYS A 2 4.95 -3.46 48.61
C LYS A 2 5.06 -3.84 50.08
N VAL A 3 6.19 -3.57 50.71
CA VAL A 3 6.37 -3.61 52.16
C VAL A 3 6.94 -2.26 52.57
N PHE A 4 6.19 -1.53 53.40
CA PHE A 4 6.64 -0.32 54.09
C PHE A 4 7.57 -0.71 55.24
N TRP A 5 8.65 0.05 55.45
CA TRP A 5 9.41 0.04 56.69
C TRP A 5 9.70 1.48 57.14
N GLY A 6 9.47 1.70 58.43
CA GLY A 6 9.73 2.95 59.14
C GLY A 6 11.20 3.11 59.50
N GLU A 7 11.58 4.37 59.64
CA GLU A 7 12.92 4.85 59.98
C GLU A 7 13.29 4.49 61.42
N THR A 8 14.46 3.86 61.59
CA THR A 8 15.35 4.10 62.73
C THR A 8 16.80 3.98 62.25
N GLU A 9 17.64 4.80 62.87
CA GLU A 9 18.90 5.33 62.38
C GLU A 9 19.99 4.28 62.07
N GLY A 10 20.82 4.60 61.07
CA GLY A 10 22.25 4.28 61.16
C GLY A 10 22.81 3.11 60.36
N TRP A 11 22.40 2.88 59.10
CA TRP A 11 23.21 2.08 58.16
C TRP A 11 23.21 2.69 56.75
N ARG A 12 24.40 3.06 56.25
CA ARG A 12 24.62 3.42 54.83
C ARG A 12 24.64 2.13 54.01
N ILE A 13 23.59 1.88 53.25
CA ILE A 13 23.57 0.84 52.21
C ILE A 13 24.09 1.48 50.93
N MET A 14 25.23 1.01 50.41
CA MET A 14 25.61 1.28 49.02
C MET A 14 24.71 0.42 48.12
N GLU A 15 23.74 1.05 47.47
CA GLU A 15 22.98 0.41 46.39
C GLU A 15 23.86 0.36 45.13
N ARG A 16 24.23 -0.85 44.70
CA ARG A 16 24.64 -1.11 43.32
C ARG A 16 23.56 -1.94 42.63
N PRO A 17 23.21 -1.64 41.37
CA PRO A 17 22.23 -2.41 40.62
C PRO A 17 22.79 -3.80 40.26
N MET A 18 22.08 -4.85 40.70
CA MET A 18 22.36 -6.26 40.44
C MET A 18 22.24 -6.58 38.94
N LYS A 19 23.28 -7.14 38.31
CA LYS A 19 23.24 -7.53 36.88
C LYS A 19 23.32 -9.02 36.58
N THR A 20 23.87 -9.89 37.44
CA THR A 20 23.89 -11.34 37.16
C THR A 20 24.01 -12.20 38.43
N MET A 21 23.35 -13.36 38.45
CA MET A 21 23.34 -14.29 39.60
C MET A 21 24.70 -14.98 39.86
N SER A 22 25.67 -14.87 38.94
CA SER A 22 27.02 -15.40 39.11
C SER A 22 27.83 -14.67 40.20
N GLU A 23 27.46 -13.42 40.52
CA GLU A 23 28.14 -12.65 41.58
C GLU A 23 27.73 -13.07 43.00
N CYS A 24 26.60 -13.76 43.15
CA CYS A 24 26.08 -14.18 44.46
C CYS A 24 26.81 -15.40 45.04
N VAL A 25 27.32 -16.29 44.18
CA VAL A 25 28.04 -17.51 44.62
C VAL A 25 29.50 -17.21 44.96
N PHE A 26 30.11 -16.17 44.36
CA PHE A 26 31.54 -15.87 44.55
C PHE A 26 31.84 -14.95 45.74
N SER A 27 30.87 -14.21 46.27
CA SER A 27 31.11 -13.27 47.39
C SER A 27 31.06 -13.91 48.79
N PHE A 28 30.70 -15.19 48.91
CA PHE A 28 30.58 -15.87 50.22
C PHE A 28 31.82 -16.65 50.67
N PHE A 29 32.91 -16.65 49.88
CA PHE A 29 34.17 -17.30 50.26
C PHE A 29 35.38 -16.39 50.00
N VAL A 30 35.44 -15.23 50.66
CA VAL A 30 36.75 -14.59 50.89
C VAL A 30 37.40 -15.33 52.05
N PHE A 31 38.13 -16.40 51.74
CA PHE A 31 39.03 -17.04 52.69
C PHE A 31 40.15 -16.04 52.99
N ASP A 32 40.15 -15.47 54.20
CA ASP A 32 41.29 -14.71 54.70
C ASP A 32 42.50 -15.67 54.85
N PRO A 33 43.55 -15.51 54.02
CA PRO A 33 44.69 -16.43 54.04
C PRO A 33 45.57 -16.25 55.29
N SER A 34 45.34 -15.24 56.12
CA SER A 34 46.14 -14.99 57.33
C SER A 34 45.83 -15.97 58.49
N VAL A 35 44.72 -16.71 58.44
CA VAL A 35 44.33 -17.69 59.48
C VAL A 35 44.98 -19.07 59.27
N LEU A 36 45.68 -19.30 58.16
CA LEU A 36 46.21 -20.62 57.77
C LEU A 36 47.65 -20.93 58.20
N ASN A 37 48.27 -20.14 59.09
CA ASN A 37 49.65 -20.39 59.55
C ASN A 37 49.75 -21.21 60.86
N ARG A 38 48.96 -22.29 60.98
CA ARG A 38 49.21 -23.37 61.94
C ARG A 38 49.79 -24.56 61.18
N LYS A 39 50.81 -25.24 61.72
CA LYS A 39 51.34 -26.49 61.13
C LYS A 39 50.25 -27.58 61.18
N TRP A 40 49.42 -27.67 60.15
CA TRP A 40 48.41 -28.71 60.00
C TRP A 40 49.10 -30.04 59.68
N ARG A 41 48.76 -31.08 60.44
CA ARG A 41 49.24 -32.45 60.17
C ARG A 41 48.60 -32.94 58.87
N ARG A 42 49.36 -33.60 57.99
CA ARG A 42 48.92 -34.06 56.65
C ARG A 42 47.59 -34.84 56.64
N GLY A 43 47.18 -35.46 57.76
CA GLY A 43 45.87 -36.12 57.90
C GLY A 43 44.66 -35.20 58.09
N GLN A 44 44.84 -33.96 58.58
CA GLN A 44 43.71 -33.03 58.81
C GLN A 44 43.26 -32.30 57.53
N MET A 45 44.14 -32.14 56.53
CA MET A 45 43.77 -31.53 55.23
C MET A 45 42.80 -32.42 54.44
N ALA A 46 43.02 -33.75 54.44
CA ALA A 46 42.12 -34.69 53.76
C ALA A 46 40.70 -34.66 54.34
N ILE A 47 40.57 -34.57 55.67
CA ILE A 47 39.27 -34.48 56.35
C ILE A 47 38.56 -33.17 55.98
N SER A 48 39.28 -32.05 55.95
CA SER A 48 38.67 -30.76 55.57
C SER A 48 38.15 -30.75 54.13
N ILE A 49 38.90 -31.35 53.19
CA ILE A 49 38.50 -31.43 51.78
C ILE A 49 37.24 -32.29 51.62
N VAL A 50 37.18 -33.44 52.32
CA VAL A 50 36.01 -34.33 52.26
C VAL A 50 34.77 -33.66 52.86
N ILE A 51 34.89 -32.96 53.99
CA ILE A 51 33.78 -32.24 54.61
C ILE A 51 33.31 -31.08 53.72
N SER A 52 34.22 -30.30 53.15
CA SER A 52 33.89 -29.21 52.23
C SER A 52 33.20 -29.72 50.95
N ALA A 53 33.66 -30.84 50.39
CA ALA A 53 33.03 -31.48 49.23
C ALA A 53 31.62 -31.99 49.55
N LEU A 54 31.42 -32.59 50.72
CA LEU A 54 30.09 -33.02 51.20
C LEU A 54 29.13 -31.86 51.41
N LEU A 55 29.59 -30.75 51.98
CA LEU A 55 28.80 -29.53 52.16
C LEU A 55 28.42 -28.89 50.82
N LEU A 56 29.36 -28.83 49.86
CA LEU A 56 29.09 -28.35 48.52
C LEU A 56 28.01 -29.21 47.84
N LEU A 57 28.11 -30.54 47.94
CA LEU A 57 27.11 -31.47 47.40
C LEU A 57 25.74 -31.29 48.04
N LEU A 58 25.69 -31.11 49.36
CA LEU A 58 24.44 -30.86 50.11
C LEU A 58 23.74 -29.57 49.67
N ILE A 59 24.49 -28.55 49.24
CA ILE A 59 23.92 -27.29 48.73
C ILE A 59 23.57 -27.40 47.24
N SER A 60 24.37 -28.10 46.44
CA SER A 60 24.16 -28.19 44.99
C SER A 60 22.93 -29.02 44.62
N ILE A 61 22.63 -30.10 45.35
CA ILE A 61 21.49 -30.99 45.06
C ILE A 61 20.14 -30.25 45.09
N PRO A 62 19.74 -29.53 46.17
CA PRO A 62 18.47 -28.81 46.19
C PRO A 62 18.44 -27.63 45.21
N MET A 63 19.60 -27.05 44.87
CA MET A 63 19.69 -26.01 43.84
C MET A 63 19.37 -26.58 42.44
N LEU A 64 19.93 -27.74 42.09
CA LEU A 64 19.65 -28.42 40.83
C LEU A 64 18.18 -28.86 40.74
N ASP A 65 17.60 -29.38 41.81
CA ASP A 65 16.18 -29.76 41.85
C ASP A 65 15.25 -28.55 41.62
N ASN A 66 15.53 -27.41 42.25
CA ASN A 66 14.78 -26.17 41.99
C ASN A 66 14.98 -25.66 40.57
N TYR A 67 16.18 -25.77 40.02
CA TYR A 67 16.47 -25.37 38.64
C TYR A 67 15.66 -26.22 37.64
N VAL A 68 15.70 -27.55 37.76
CA VAL A 68 14.94 -28.48 36.91
C VAL A 68 13.43 -28.25 37.03
N LYS A 69 12.91 -28.03 38.25
CA LYS A 69 11.48 -27.71 38.46
C LYS A 69 11.06 -26.41 37.79
N ASN A 70 11.92 -25.39 37.84
CA ASN A 70 11.65 -24.13 37.17
C ASN A 70 11.71 -24.31 35.66
N GLU A 71 12.77 -24.93 35.13
CA GLU A 71 12.91 -25.19 33.69
C GLU A 71 11.71 -25.98 33.12
N ALA A 72 11.22 -26.99 33.84
CA ALA A 72 10.02 -27.72 33.47
C ALA A 72 8.77 -26.81 33.42
N LYS A 73 8.60 -25.90 34.39
CA LYS A 73 7.48 -24.93 34.38
C LYS A 73 7.57 -23.96 33.21
N TRP A 74 8.76 -23.43 32.94
CA TRP A 74 9.00 -22.53 31.80
C TRP A 74 8.76 -23.25 30.48
N SER A 75 9.26 -24.48 30.32
CA SER A 75 9.03 -25.31 29.14
C SER A 75 7.54 -25.57 28.88
N VAL A 76 6.77 -25.90 29.93
CA VAL A 76 5.30 -26.08 29.80
C VAL A 76 4.62 -24.76 29.42
N LYS A 77 5.06 -23.64 29.99
CA LYS A 77 4.51 -22.31 29.66
C LYS A 77 4.78 -21.95 28.20
N GLU A 78 6.01 -22.10 27.73
CA GLU A 78 6.40 -21.85 26.33
C GLU A 78 5.57 -22.72 25.39
N ARG A 79 5.45 -24.03 25.68
CA ARG A 79 4.63 -24.95 24.87
C ARG A 79 3.18 -24.46 24.75
N LYS A 80 2.58 -23.99 25.85
CA LYS A 80 1.21 -23.46 25.85
C LYS A 80 1.10 -22.15 25.08
N SER A 81 2.10 -21.28 25.19
CA SER A 81 2.15 -20.01 24.47
C SER A 81 2.27 -20.22 22.96
N THR A 82 3.12 -21.15 22.52
CA THR A 82 3.24 -21.56 21.12
C THR A 82 1.94 -22.19 20.60
N LEU A 83 1.29 -23.04 21.39
CA LEU A 83 0.01 -23.64 21.01
C LEU A 83 -1.10 -22.59 20.84
N ALA A 84 -1.23 -21.66 21.80
CA ALA A 84 -2.19 -20.57 21.71
C ALA A 84 -1.91 -19.66 20.51
N PHE A 85 -0.64 -19.44 20.18
CA PHE A 85 -0.23 -18.70 18.99
C PHE A 85 -0.62 -19.41 17.68
N HIS A 86 -0.35 -20.71 17.54
CA HIS A 86 -0.79 -21.47 16.36
C HIS A 86 -2.30 -21.54 16.19
N LEU A 87 -3.06 -21.60 17.29
CA LEU A 87 -4.52 -21.51 17.25
C LEU A 87 -4.99 -20.14 16.76
N ALA A 88 -4.31 -19.06 17.14
CA ALA A 88 -4.58 -17.73 16.60
C ALA A 88 -4.27 -17.64 15.10
N GLU A 89 -3.14 -18.20 14.64
CA GLU A 89 -2.81 -18.26 13.20
C GLU A 89 -3.86 -19.03 12.40
N ALA A 90 -4.32 -20.17 12.91
CA ALA A 90 -5.38 -20.94 12.26
C ALA A 90 -6.70 -20.14 12.15
N GLY A 91 -7.01 -19.31 13.14
CA GLY A 91 -8.14 -18.39 13.06
C GLY A 91 -7.98 -17.33 11.97
N VAL A 92 -6.77 -16.78 11.82
CA VAL A 92 -6.44 -15.84 10.72
C VAL A 92 -6.59 -16.51 9.36
N ASP A 93 -6.08 -17.73 9.20
CA ASP A 93 -6.16 -18.48 7.94
C ASP A 93 -7.61 -18.82 7.59
N ARG A 94 -8.42 -19.22 8.58
CA ARG A 94 -9.87 -19.42 8.39
C ARG A 94 -10.55 -18.13 7.93
N GLY A 95 -10.22 -17.00 8.53
CA GLY A 95 -10.72 -15.69 8.09
C GLY A 95 -10.34 -15.39 6.65
N TYR A 96 -9.08 -15.62 6.26
CA TYR A 96 -8.61 -15.45 4.88
C TYR A 96 -9.40 -16.29 3.87
N TRP A 97 -9.59 -17.58 4.16
CA TRP A 97 -10.39 -18.46 3.30
C TRP A 97 -11.83 -17.98 3.17
N LYS A 98 -12.43 -17.51 4.27
CA LYS A 98 -13.80 -17.00 4.26
C LYS A 98 -13.93 -15.75 3.38
N ILE A 99 -12.97 -14.82 3.47
CA ILE A 99 -12.99 -13.61 2.65
C ILE A 99 -12.86 -13.97 1.16
N ARG A 100 -12.06 -15.00 0.82
CA ARG A 100 -11.86 -15.45 -0.56
C ARG A 100 -13.00 -16.28 -1.14
N GLU A 101 -13.84 -16.88 -0.29
CA GLU A 101 -14.94 -17.74 -0.71
C GLU A 101 -15.93 -17.02 -1.63
N ASN A 102 -16.24 -15.76 -1.34
CA ASN A 102 -17.18 -14.96 -2.12
C ASN A 102 -16.83 -13.47 -2.06
N ASP A 103 -16.85 -12.78 -3.19
CA ASP A 103 -16.69 -11.32 -3.30
C ASP A 103 -17.66 -10.56 -2.39
N VAL A 104 -18.87 -11.09 -2.18
CA VAL A 104 -19.87 -10.52 -1.27
C VAL A 104 -19.35 -10.41 0.17
N ASN A 105 -18.52 -11.36 0.61
CA ASN A 105 -17.91 -11.32 1.94
C ASN A 105 -16.96 -10.13 2.05
N TRP A 106 -16.12 -9.92 1.03
CA TRP A 106 -15.27 -8.75 0.95
C TRP A 106 -16.10 -7.46 0.97
N THR A 107 -17.09 -7.32 0.08
CA THR A 107 -17.88 -6.09 -0.02
C THR A 107 -18.63 -5.78 1.27
N THR A 108 -19.11 -6.81 1.98
CA THR A 108 -19.79 -6.65 3.26
C THR A 108 -18.84 -6.10 4.33
N LEU A 109 -17.66 -6.70 4.46
CA LEU A 109 -16.63 -6.25 5.42
C LEU A 109 -16.09 -4.87 5.07
N ALA A 110 -15.81 -4.61 3.79
CA ALA A 110 -15.34 -3.33 3.28
C ALA A 110 -16.34 -2.19 3.47
N ALA A 111 -17.63 -2.50 3.62
CA ALA A 111 -18.69 -1.54 3.95
C ALA A 111 -18.92 -1.40 5.47
N GLY A 112 -18.09 -2.03 6.31
CA GLY A 112 -18.24 -2.02 7.77
C GLY A 112 -19.27 -3.01 8.31
N GLY A 113 -19.80 -3.90 7.46
CA GLY A 113 -20.68 -4.99 7.87
C GLY A 113 -19.93 -6.13 8.58
N THR A 114 -20.70 -7.09 9.11
CA THR A 114 -20.18 -8.24 9.86
C THR A 114 -20.61 -9.55 9.20
N ILE A 115 -19.76 -10.58 9.28
CA ILE A 115 -20.09 -11.93 8.80
C ILE A 115 -20.35 -12.83 10.01
N ALA A 116 -21.52 -13.50 10.04
CA ALA A 116 -21.88 -14.41 11.12
C ALA A 116 -20.87 -15.56 11.23
N GLY A 117 -20.43 -15.85 12.45
CA GLY A 117 -19.34 -16.77 12.80
C GLY A 117 -17.95 -16.13 12.82
N TYR A 118 -17.81 -14.89 12.33
CA TYR A 118 -16.53 -14.23 12.12
C TYR A 118 -16.49 -12.83 12.77
N ASN A 119 -17.27 -12.63 13.83
CA ASN A 119 -17.33 -11.37 14.57
C ASN A 119 -17.20 -11.58 16.08
N ASP A 120 -16.26 -12.45 16.50
CA ASP A 120 -16.09 -12.92 17.89
C ASP A 120 -17.35 -13.58 18.50
N ASP A 121 -18.23 -14.12 17.66
CA ASP A 121 -19.52 -14.71 18.04
C ASP A 121 -19.48 -16.24 18.18
N VAL A 122 -18.48 -16.90 17.60
CA VAL A 122 -18.32 -18.36 17.67
C VAL A 122 -16.92 -18.73 18.16
N ILE A 123 -16.89 -19.71 19.07
CA ILE A 123 -15.66 -20.36 19.54
C ILE A 123 -15.47 -21.64 18.73
N TYR A 124 -14.36 -21.74 18.03
CA TYR A 124 -13.99 -22.90 17.23
C TYR A 124 -13.07 -23.83 18.00
N THR A 125 -13.37 -25.13 17.96
CA THR A 125 -12.68 -26.22 18.67
C THR A 125 -12.28 -27.36 17.71
N ASP A 126 -12.17 -27.05 16.42
CA ASP A 126 -11.86 -28.00 15.35
C ASP A 126 -10.38 -28.42 15.30
N ILE A 127 -9.51 -27.70 16.01
CA ILE A 127 -8.08 -28.01 16.12
C ILE A 127 -7.79 -28.56 17.51
N GLN A 128 -7.14 -29.71 17.58
CA GLN A 128 -6.78 -30.34 18.84
C GLN A 128 -5.83 -29.44 19.67
N GLY A 129 -6.07 -29.38 20.98
CA GLY A 129 -5.19 -28.67 21.92
C GLY A 129 -5.73 -27.32 22.41
N GLY A 130 -6.82 -26.81 21.83
CA GLY A 130 -7.43 -25.59 22.34
C GLY A 130 -8.63 -25.13 21.54
N SER A 131 -8.89 -23.84 21.64
CA SER A 131 -9.94 -23.16 20.89
C SER A 131 -9.46 -21.81 20.37
N TYR A 132 -10.10 -21.29 19.34
CA TYR A 132 -9.86 -19.95 18.83
C TYR A 132 -11.18 -19.26 18.50
N LYS A 133 -11.17 -17.94 18.52
CA LYS A 133 -12.23 -17.08 17.96
C LYS A 133 -11.60 -16.06 17.04
N LEU A 134 -12.35 -15.54 16.09
CA LEU A 134 -11.86 -14.49 15.21
C LEU A 134 -12.91 -13.44 14.91
N LYS A 135 -12.41 -12.26 14.57
CA LYS A 135 -13.16 -11.09 14.17
C LYS A 135 -12.61 -10.53 12.87
N MET A 136 -13.49 -10.30 11.90
CA MET A 136 -13.17 -9.62 10.65
C MET A 136 -13.82 -8.23 10.66
N GLN A 137 -13.06 -7.20 10.30
CA GLN A 137 -13.54 -5.81 10.29
C GLN A 137 -12.94 -5.03 9.12
N GLN A 138 -13.61 -3.94 8.73
CA GLN A 138 -13.05 -2.95 7.81
C GLN A 138 -11.74 -2.37 8.36
N GLY A 139 -10.76 -2.17 7.48
CA GLY A 139 -9.52 -1.48 7.79
C GLY A 139 -9.61 0.04 7.64
N ALA A 140 -8.47 0.69 7.44
CA ALA A 140 -8.41 2.14 7.27
C ALA A 140 -9.06 2.61 5.96
N THR A 141 -9.07 1.76 4.94
CA THR A 141 -9.70 2.02 3.64
C THR A 141 -10.76 0.95 3.32
N ASN A 142 -11.61 1.23 2.35
CA ASN A 142 -12.56 0.24 1.79
C ASN A 142 -11.87 -0.88 0.98
N LEU A 143 -10.56 -0.78 0.74
CA LEU A 143 -9.72 -1.81 0.13
C LEU A 143 -8.93 -2.60 1.16
N GLU A 144 -9.20 -2.38 2.45
CA GLU A 144 -8.51 -3.02 3.55
C GLU A 144 -9.49 -3.72 4.49
N VAL A 145 -9.14 -4.94 4.90
CA VAL A 145 -9.89 -5.75 5.88
C VAL A 145 -8.89 -6.31 6.88
N TRP A 146 -9.22 -6.24 8.17
CA TRP A 146 -8.40 -6.80 9.24
C TRP A 146 -9.05 -8.07 9.77
N VAL A 147 -8.25 -9.09 9.97
CA VAL A 147 -8.64 -10.31 10.68
C VAL A 147 -7.86 -10.35 11.98
N THR A 148 -8.56 -10.29 13.11
CA THR A 148 -7.98 -10.48 14.44
C THR A 148 -8.45 -11.82 14.97
N ALA A 149 -7.53 -12.72 15.31
CA ALA A 149 -7.85 -14.01 15.88
C ALA A 149 -7.19 -14.15 17.25
N THR A 150 -7.92 -14.72 18.20
CA THR A 150 -7.42 -15.03 19.54
C THR A 150 -7.45 -16.53 19.74
N GLY A 151 -6.30 -17.13 20.03
CA GLY A 151 -6.15 -18.54 20.36
C GLY A 151 -6.00 -18.75 21.86
N LYS A 152 -6.51 -19.89 22.34
CA LYS A 152 -6.57 -20.27 23.74
C LYS A 152 -6.24 -21.75 23.89
N ASP A 153 -5.27 -22.08 24.73
CA ASP A 153 -4.98 -23.47 25.11
C ASP A 153 -6.11 -24.07 25.97
N THR A 154 -6.30 -25.38 25.87
CA THR A 154 -7.22 -26.20 26.70
C THR A 154 -7.17 -25.90 28.20
N SER A 155 -6.00 -25.49 28.73
CA SER A 155 -5.85 -25.19 30.15
C SER A 155 -6.36 -23.80 30.57
N ASN A 156 -6.91 -23.01 29.64
CA ASN A 156 -7.50 -21.68 29.86
C ASN A 156 -6.59 -20.60 30.48
N ASN A 157 -5.28 -20.85 30.55
CA ASN A 157 -4.34 -19.98 31.27
C ASN A 157 -3.46 -19.12 30.36
N GLU A 158 -3.43 -19.39 29.06
CA GLU A 158 -2.57 -18.68 28.11
C GLU A 158 -3.41 -18.28 26.88
N TYR A 159 -3.30 -17.01 26.50
CA TYR A 159 -4.02 -16.41 25.38
C TYR A 159 -3.03 -15.64 24.51
N ARG A 160 -3.15 -15.80 23.20
CA ARG A 160 -2.37 -15.06 22.21
C ARG A 160 -3.31 -14.56 21.14
N ALA A 161 -3.05 -13.39 20.60
CA ALA A 161 -3.86 -12.85 19.51
C ALA A 161 -2.98 -12.33 18.39
N VAL A 162 -3.42 -12.55 17.17
CA VAL A 162 -2.73 -12.18 15.95
C VAL A 162 -3.67 -11.34 15.11
N LYS A 163 -3.15 -10.25 14.54
CA LYS A 163 -3.85 -9.41 13.58
C LYS A 163 -3.16 -9.50 12.23
N ALA A 164 -3.92 -9.82 11.20
CA ALA A 164 -3.49 -9.73 9.81
C ALA A 164 -4.29 -8.66 9.07
N VAL A 165 -3.59 -7.87 8.25
CA VAL A 165 -4.20 -6.88 7.36
C VAL A 165 -4.16 -7.43 5.95
N TYR A 166 -5.33 -7.51 5.35
CA TYR A 166 -5.53 -7.94 3.98
C TYR A 166 -5.95 -6.73 3.15
N THR A 167 -5.33 -6.58 1.98
CA THR A 167 -5.76 -5.59 1.00
C THR A 167 -6.22 -6.28 -0.27
N ARG A 168 -7.29 -5.75 -0.85
CA ARG A 168 -7.72 -6.13 -2.19
C ARG A 168 -6.97 -5.24 -3.17
N GLN A 169 -6.42 -5.87 -4.20
CA GLN A 169 -5.80 -5.15 -5.30
C GLN A 169 -6.85 -4.26 -5.97
N GLY A 170 -6.66 -2.95 -5.84
CA GLY A 170 -7.46 -1.93 -6.52
C GLY A 170 -6.82 -1.49 -7.82
N VAL A 171 -7.34 -0.39 -8.35
CA VAL A 171 -6.77 0.26 -9.52
C VAL A 171 -5.47 0.96 -9.11
N ALA A 172 -4.32 0.59 -9.67
CA ALA A 172 -3.00 1.02 -9.16
C ALA A 172 -2.33 2.14 -10.00
N ALA A 173 -2.97 2.59 -11.07
CA ALA A 173 -2.38 3.50 -12.04
C ALA A 173 -3.40 4.46 -12.64
N ALA A 174 -2.94 5.62 -13.09
CA ALA A 174 -3.75 6.53 -13.90
C ALA A 174 -4.13 5.89 -15.24
N ILE A 175 -3.15 5.23 -15.87
CA ILE A 175 -3.35 4.41 -17.06
C ILE A 175 -2.57 3.09 -16.92
N GLN A 176 -3.25 1.98 -17.17
CA GLN A 176 -2.65 0.65 -17.26
C GLN A 176 -3.09 -0.04 -18.56
N ALA A 177 -2.16 -0.37 -19.43
CA ALA A 177 -2.47 -1.00 -20.72
C ALA A 177 -1.48 -2.10 -21.11
N ALA A 178 -1.82 -2.91 -22.13
CA ALA A 178 -0.85 -3.89 -22.63
C ALA A 178 0.38 -3.17 -23.21
N SER A 179 0.18 -2.13 -24.02
CA SER A 179 1.18 -1.15 -24.44
C SER A 179 0.62 0.25 -24.22
N VAL A 180 1.45 1.23 -23.88
CA VAL A 180 1.02 2.63 -23.77
C VAL A 180 1.77 3.47 -24.80
N ALA A 181 1.04 4.16 -25.66
CA ALA A 181 1.58 5.12 -26.61
C ALA A 181 0.99 6.51 -26.32
N ALA A 182 1.82 7.45 -25.89
CA ALA A 182 1.42 8.84 -25.68
C ALA A 182 2.16 9.74 -26.67
N GLY A 183 1.43 10.70 -27.24
CA GLY A 183 1.98 11.70 -28.15
C GLY A 183 1.26 13.05 -28.08
N GLY A 184 1.83 14.06 -28.71
CA GLY A 184 1.28 15.42 -28.68
C GLY A 184 1.59 16.12 -27.35
N THR A 185 0.59 16.71 -26.70
CA THR A 185 0.71 17.42 -25.41
C THR A 185 -0.03 16.67 -24.29
N VAL A 186 0.15 15.35 -24.27
CA VAL A 186 -0.55 14.46 -23.35
C VAL A 186 0.13 14.48 -21.99
N ASN A 187 -0.65 14.67 -20.92
CA ASN A 187 -0.13 14.62 -19.56
C ASN A 187 -0.86 13.58 -18.70
N VAL A 188 -0.11 12.93 -17.82
CA VAL A 188 -0.65 12.02 -16.81
C VAL A 188 -0.22 12.54 -15.44
N HIS A 189 -1.18 12.67 -14.53
CA HIS A 189 -1.02 13.32 -13.24
C HIS A 189 -1.51 12.42 -12.10
N TRP A 190 -0.90 12.60 -10.91
CA TRP A 190 -1.31 12.05 -9.62
C TRP A 190 -1.25 10.52 -9.45
N GLY A 191 -0.99 9.79 -10.53
CA GLY A 191 -0.73 8.37 -10.47
C GLY A 191 0.17 7.92 -11.61
N PRO A 192 0.74 6.72 -11.50
CA PRO A 192 1.72 6.25 -12.45
C PRO A 192 1.11 5.81 -13.79
N MET A 193 1.97 5.67 -14.79
CA MET A 193 1.69 4.97 -16.04
C MET A 193 2.21 3.53 -15.94
N MET A 194 1.39 2.54 -16.31
CA MET A 194 1.77 1.13 -16.27
C MET A 194 1.56 0.45 -17.62
N SER A 195 2.53 -0.35 -18.05
CA SER A 195 2.44 -1.19 -19.24
C SER A 195 2.97 -2.59 -18.99
N THR A 196 2.21 -3.61 -19.40
CA THR A 196 2.71 -5.01 -19.38
C THR A 196 3.64 -5.33 -20.54
N SER A 197 3.84 -4.39 -21.48
CA SER A 197 4.89 -4.42 -22.50
C SER A 197 5.73 -3.14 -22.40
N GLY A 198 5.68 -2.27 -23.42
CA GLY A 198 6.45 -1.04 -23.50
C GLY A 198 5.60 0.23 -23.44
N ILE A 199 6.26 1.32 -23.08
CA ILE A 199 5.74 2.68 -23.14
C ILE A 199 6.48 3.43 -24.26
N VAL A 200 5.73 4.10 -25.13
CA VAL A 200 6.28 4.92 -26.22
C VAL A 200 5.78 6.36 -26.03
N LEU A 201 6.70 7.30 -25.81
CA LEU A 201 6.39 8.71 -25.59
C LEU A 201 6.84 9.57 -26.77
N LYS A 202 6.05 10.57 -27.16
CA LYS A 202 6.34 11.43 -28.32
C LYS A 202 6.00 12.90 -28.05
N GLY A 203 6.82 13.82 -28.57
CA GLY A 203 6.54 15.25 -28.46
C GLY A 203 6.51 15.72 -27.01
N GLY A 204 5.54 16.58 -26.65
CA GLY A 204 5.35 17.10 -25.30
C GLY A 204 4.71 16.12 -24.31
N SER A 205 4.57 14.83 -24.66
CA SER A 205 4.21 13.79 -23.69
C SER A 205 5.45 13.08 -23.11
N ASN A 206 6.66 13.46 -23.54
CA ASN A 206 7.93 12.88 -23.08
C ASN A 206 8.41 13.54 -21.78
N GLU A 207 7.50 13.71 -20.83
CA GLU A 207 7.75 14.33 -19.54
C GLU A 207 8.48 13.39 -18.58
N LEU A 208 9.22 13.93 -17.61
CA LEU A 208 9.93 13.15 -16.58
C LEU A 208 8.99 12.63 -15.46
N TYR A 209 7.76 13.14 -15.42
CA TYR A 209 6.65 12.64 -14.61
C TYR A 209 5.62 11.94 -15.50
N PRO A 210 4.66 11.19 -14.92
CA PRO A 210 4.68 10.63 -13.56
C PRO A 210 5.69 9.48 -13.50
N ARG A 211 5.62 8.63 -12.46
CA ARG A 211 6.35 7.36 -12.48
C ARG A 211 5.82 6.47 -13.61
N LYS A 212 6.74 5.85 -14.36
CA LYS A 212 6.43 5.03 -15.53
C LYS A 212 6.95 3.62 -15.30
N TYR A 213 6.06 2.65 -15.41
CA TYR A 213 6.36 1.24 -15.20
C TYR A 213 6.10 0.46 -16.49
N ALA A 214 7.13 -0.14 -17.08
CA ALA A 214 7.03 -0.99 -18.26
C ALA A 214 7.75 -2.31 -18.00
N ARG A 215 7.30 -3.42 -18.60
CA ARG A 215 8.01 -4.71 -18.52
C ARG A 215 9.13 -4.84 -19.55
N THR A 216 9.07 -4.08 -20.66
CA THR A 216 10.05 -4.19 -21.75
C THR A 216 10.93 -2.96 -21.86
N SER A 217 10.35 -1.80 -22.20
CA SER A 217 11.11 -0.58 -22.46
C SER A 217 10.22 0.66 -22.35
N ILE A 218 10.84 1.79 -22.05
CA ILE A 218 10.28 3.13 -22.11
C ILE A 218 11.08 3.87 -23.19
N THR A 219 10.51 3.90 -24.38
CA THR A 219 11.17 4.50 -25.55
C THR A 219 10.60 5.88 -25.80
N SER A 220 11.43 6.72 -26.41
CA SER A 220 10.97 8.00 -26.94
C SER A 220 11.02 7.96 -28.46
N SER A 221 10.15 8.74 -29.10
CA SER A 221 10.26 8.96 -30.54
C SER A 221 10.35 10.46 -30.83
N SER A 222 10.89 10.79 -32.01
CA SER A 222 10.94 12.16 -32.56
C SER A 222 12.06 13.05 -31.98
N GLY A 223 13.29 12.52 -31.89
CA GLY A 223 14.49 13.31 -31.59
C GLY A 223 14.93 13.34 -30.12
N TYR A 224 14.18 12.68 -29.23
CA TYR A 224 14.57 12.45 -27.84
C TYR A 224 15.25 11.09 -27.68
N SER A 225 16.15 10.97 -26.71
CA SER A 225 16.74 9.70 -26.32
C SER A 225 15.71 8.80 -25.65
N ASP A 226 15.88 7.49 -25.81
CA ASP A 226 15.13 6.51 -25.02
C ASP A 226 15.33 6.75 -23.52
N ARG A 227 14.28 6.49 -22.74
CA ARG A 227 14.22 6.70 -21.28
C ARG A 227 14.57 5.46 -20.49
N ASP A 228 14.35 4.29 -21.08
CA ASP A 228 14.89 3.01 -20.66
C ASP A 228 14.68 1.98 -21.78
N SER A 229 15.76 1.56 -22.44
CA SER A 229 15.72 0.52 -23.46
C SER A 229 16.26 -0.83 -22.96
N ASN A 230 16.74 -0.92 -21.72
CA ASN A 230 17.32 -2.13 -21.16
C ASN A 230 16.65 -2.50 -19.83
N PRO A 231 15.69 -3.44 -19.85
CA PRO A 231 14.96 -3.86 -18.66
C PRO A 231 15.85 -4.54 -17.60
N ASN A 232 17.13 -4.79 -17.87
CA ASN A 232 18.05 -5.41 -16.92
C ASN A 232 19.00 -4.40 -16.23
N SER A 233 18.96 -3.11 -16.62
CA SER A 233 19.84 -2.11 -16.01
C SER A 233 19.27 -1.62 -14.67
N PRO A 234 20.12 -1.33 -13.67
CA PRO A 234 19.67 -0.73 -12.41
C PRO A 234 19.14 0.68 -12.68
N ASN A 235 18.08 1.08 -11.98
CA ASN A 235 17.48 2.40 -12.11
C ASN A 235 18.45 3.49 -11.62
N LYS A 236 18.79 4.45 -12.48
CA LYS A 236 19.81 5.49 -12.19
C LYS A 236 19.25 6.90 -12.06
N GLY A 237 18.04 7.13 -12.56
CA GLY A 237 17.36 8.40 -12.52
C GLY A 237 17.53 9.31 -13.74
N PRO A 238 16.63 10.31 -13.87
CA PRO A 238 16.44 11.10 -15.09
C PRO A 238 17.62 12.02 -15.41
N HIS A 239 18.59 12.18 -14.50
CA HIS A 239 19.73 13.08 -14.66
C HIS A 239 21.08 12.37 -14.74
N THR A 240 21.11 11.06 -15.01
CA THR A 240 22.39 10.39 -15.28
C THR A 240 22.82 10.60 -16.72
N VAL A 241 24.07 11.03 -16.89
CA VAL A 241 24.61 11.54 -18.16
C VAL A 241 24.67 10.51 -19.29
N ASP A 242 24.55 9.21 -19.01
CA ASP A 242 24.34 8.18 -20.04
C ASP A 242 24.15 6.77 -19.43
N PRO A 243 23.19 5.96 -19.89
CA PRO A 243 21.91 6.35 -20.51
C PRO A 243 20.96 6.95 -19.47
N HIS A 244 20.05 7.83 -19.90
CA HIS A 244 18.98 8.38 -19.05
C HIS A 244 18.07 7.21 -18.66
N ILE A 245 18.11 6.74 -17.41
CA ILE A 245 17.27 5.65 -16.92
C ILE A 245 16.25 6.25 -15.95
N GLU A 246 14.96 6.27 -16.28
CA GLU A 246 13.94 6.74 -15.33
C GLU A 246 13.87 5.84 -14.08
N TRP A 247 13.61 6.42 -12.89
CA TRP A 247 13.68 5.75 -11.57
C TRP A 247 12.72 4.54 -11.38
N TRP A 248 11.91 4.18 -12.38
CA TRP A 248 10.69 3.39 -12.17
C TRP A 248 10.40 2.35 -13.25
N SER A 249 11.26 2.15 -14.24
CA SER A 249 11.17 0.94 -15.07
C SER A 249 11.56 -0.28 -14.20
N TYR A 250 10.74 -1.33 -14.19
CA TYR A 250 10.95 -2.45 -13.25
C TYR A 250 11.80 -3.57 -13.87
N ASN A 251 12.84 -3.98 -13.15
CA ASN A 251 13.38 -5.35 -13.12
C ASN A 251 13.19 -6.06 -11.76
N GLU A 252 12.35 -5.54 -10.85
CA GLU A 252 12.25 -6.09 -9.49
C GLU A 252 10.83 -6.52 -9.12
N SER A 253 10.75 -7.64 -8.39
CA SER A 253 9.51 -8.25 -7.94
C SER A 253 8.70 -7.29 -7.06
N PRO A 254 7.39 -7.10 -7.30
CA PRO A 254 6.50 -7.96 -8.09
C PRO A 254 6.38 -7.62 -9.59
N GLY A 255 7.14 -6.64 -10.09
CA GLY A 255 7.03 -6.13 -11.46
C GLY A 255 5.71 -5.39 -11.73
N VAL A 256 5.44 -5.06 -13.01
CA VAL A 256 4.14 -4.49 -13.41
C VAL A 256 3.04 -5.52 -13.20
N PRO A 257 2.02 -5.28 -12.36
CA PRO A 257 0.93 -6.23 -12.17
C PRO A 257 0.19 -6.52 -13.48
N ASN A 258 -0.38 -7.73 -13.59
CA ASN A 258 -1.27 -8.03 -14.71
C ASN A 258 -2.49 -7.11 -14.68
N ILE A 259 -3.00 -6.78 -15.87
CA ILE A 259 -4.25 -6.03 -16.06
C ILE A 259 -5.39 -6.92 -15.54
N LEU A 260 -6.10 -6.44 -14.52
CA LEU A 260 -7.23 -7.16 -13.91
C LEU A 260 -8.53 -6.99 -14.71
N THR A 261 -9.17 -8.09 -15.11
CA THR A 261 -10.46 -7.99 -15.82
C THR A 261 -11.60 -7.66 -14.84
N PRO A 262 -12.39 -6.58 -15.06
CA PRO A 262 -13.56 -6.27 -14.25
C PRO A 262 -14.61 -7.39 -14.36
N ASP A 263 -15.45 -7.56 -13.35
CA ASP A 263 -16.55 -8.53 -13.35
C ASP A 263 -17.65 -8.08 -14.35
N THR A 264 -17.47 -8.43 -15.62
CA THR A 264 -18.37 -8.00 -16.69
C THR A 264 -19.79 -8.49 -16.50
N SER A 265 -19.98 -9.69 -15.92
CA SER A 265 -21.31 -10.24 -15.65
C SER A 265 -22.07 -9.41 -14.61
N TYR A 266 -21.40 -9.02 -13.53
CA TYR A 266 -21.93 -8.08 -12.54
C TYR A 266 -22.29 -6.74 -13.19
N TYR A 267 -21.36 -6.14 -13.94
CA TYR A 267 -21.56 -4.82 -14.52
C TYR A 267 -22.62 -4.79 -15.65
N ILE A 268 -22.79 -5.87 -16.42
CA ILE A 268 -23.91 -6.00 -17.38
C ILE A 268 -25.24 -5.97 -16.65
N THR A 269 -25.37 -6.77 -15.58
CA THR A 269 -26.60 -6.83 -14.78
C THR A 269 -26.91 -5.46 -14.18
N LEU A 270 -25.90 -4.80 -13.63
CA LEU A 270 -26.03 -3.47 -13.05
C LEU A 270 -26.42 -2.43 -14.12
N ALA A 271 -25.75 -2.38 -15.27
CA ALA A 271 -26.05 -1.45 -16.36
C ALA A 271 -27.46 -1.63 -16.94
N LYS A 272 -27.96 -2.88 -17.04
CA LYS A 272 -29.34 -3.18 -17.47
C LYS A 272 -30.39 -2.73 -16.45
N SER A 273 -30.05 -2.77 -15.16
CA SER A 273 -30.96 -2.33 -14.08
C SER A 273 -31.03 -0.79 -13.92
N GLN A 274 -30.01 -0.08 -14.41
CA GLN A 274 -29.88 1.37 -14.28
C GLN A 274 -30.47 2.11 -15.48
N THR A 275 -30.93 3.34 -15.24
CA THR A 275 -31.36 4.28 -16.28
C THR A 275 -30.30 5.37 -16.46
N CYS A 276 -29.82 5.57 -17.69
CA CYS A 276 -28.83 6.59 -18.02
C CYS A 276 -29.45 7.70 -18.87
N THR A 277 -28.96 8.92 -18.68
CA THR A 277 -29.32 10.11 -19.49
C THR A 277 -28.41 10.19 -20.72
N PRO A 278 -28.90 10.64 -21.91
CA PRO A 278 -30.19 11.27 -22.20
C PRO A 278 -31.39 10.33 -22.04
N ALA A 279 -32.41 10.78 -21.29
CA ALA A 279 -33.65 10.06 -21.08
C ALA A 279 -34.36 9.83 -22.42
N GLY A 280 -34.46 8.57 -22.86
CA GLY A 280 -35.19 8.24 -24.09
C GLY A 280 -34.89 6.88 -24.69
N THR A 281 -33.79 6.22 -24.32
CA THR A 281 -33.48 4.85 -24.78
C THR A 281 -33.10 4.00 -23.56
N GLN A 282 -33.76 2.87 -23.39
CA GLN A 282 -33.68 2.00 -22.22
C GLN A 282 -32.24 1.57 -21.91
N GLY A 283 -31.80 1.84 -20.68
CA GLY A 283 -30.65 1.19 -20.04
C GLY A 283 -29.31 1.90 -20.24
N CYS A 284 -28.41 1.72 -19.27
CA CYS A 284 -27.01 2.10 -19.42
C CYS A 284 -26.18 1.03 -20.16
N TYR A 285 -26.85 0.11 -20.85
CA TYR A 285 -26.28 -1.04 -21.54
C TYR A 285 -26.55 -0.92 -23.04
N TYR A 286 -25.49 -1.05 -23.84
CA TYR A 286 -25.47 -0.73 -25.26
C TYR A 286 -24.88 -1.90 -26.04
N GLU A 287 -25.67 -2.46 -26.96
CA GLU A 287 -25.26 -3.59 -27.79
C GLU A 287 -24.73 -3.12 -29.15
N GLY A 288 -23.60 -3.71 -29.58
CA GLY A 288 -22.99 -3.45 -30.88
C GLY A 288 -22.09 -2.21 -30.90
N ASN A 289 -21.85 -1.70 -32.11
CA ASN A 289 -20.90 -0.62 -32.36
C ASN A 289 -21.58 0.76 -32.40
N TYR A 290 -21.04 1.71 -31.65
CA TYR A 290 -21.44 3.11 -31.58
C TYR A 290 -20.34 4.00 -32.18
N THR A 291 -20.12 3.84 -33.49
CA THR A 291 -19.11 4.58 -34.27
C THR A 291 -19.76 5.25 -35.49
N GLY A 292 -19.00 6.05 -36.25
CA GLY A 292 -19.52 6.73 -37.45
C GLY A 292 -20.72 7.65 -37.14
N GLY A 293 -21.83 7.44 -37.85
CA GLY A 293 -23.09 8.17 -37.62
C GLY A 293 -23.80 7.83 -36.30
N SER A 294 -23.50 6.66 -35.72
CA SER A 294 -24.06 6.19 -34.43
C SER A 294 -23.18 6.52 -33.23
N SER A 295 -22.18 7.38 -33.42
CA SER A 295 -21.31 7.82 -32.33
C SER A 295 -22.12 8.55 -31.24
N ILE A 296 -21.68 8.44 -30.00
CA ILE A 296 -22.31 9.17 -28.90
C ILE A 296 -21.83 10.61 -28.94
N ASN A 297 -22.75 11.55 -29.09
CA ASN A 297 -22.42 12.97 -29.22
C ASN A 297 -22.97 13.76 -28.02
N GLY A 298 -22.14 14.63 -27.44
CA GLY A 298 -22.61 15.63 -26.48
C GLY A 298 -23.16 15.03 -25.18
N LEU A 299 -22.67 13.86 -24.76
CA LEU A 299 -23.14 13.15 -23.57
C LEU A 299 -22.90 14.00 -22.32
N VAL A 300 -23.98 14.29 -21.60
CA VAL A 300 -23.93 14.96 -20.28
C VAL A 300 -24.67 14.14 -19.26
N ASP A 301 -23.98 13.75 -18.20
CA ASP A 301 -24.57 13.09 -17.05
C ASP A 301 -23.74 13.36 -15.78
N THR A 302 -24.22 14.31 -14.97
CA THR A 302 -23.55 14.74 -13.75
C THR A 302 -23.79 13.81 -12.56
N THR A 303 -24.68 12.83 -12.69
CA THR A 303 -25.03 11.92 -11.59
C THR A 303 -24.16 10.66 -11.67
N CYS A 304 -23.19 10.52 -10.77
CA CYS A 304 -22.20 9.43 -10.81
C CYS A 304 -22.67 8.12 -10.16
N THR A 305 -23.81 8.14 -9.46
CA THR A 305 -24.40 6.98 -8.78
C THR A 305 -25.87 6.82 -9.11
N VAL A 306 -26.40 5.62 -8.89
CA VAL A 306 -27.84 5.34 -8.87
C VAL A 306 -28.15 4.77 -7.49
N GLY A 307 -28.62 5.61 -6.57
CA GLY A 307 -28.62 5.25 -5.14
C GLY A 307 -27.20 5.17 -4.58
N THR A 308 -26.84 4.04 -3.97
CA THR A 308 -25.51 3.80 -3.38
C THR A 308 -24.51 3.13 -4.32
N VAL A 309 -24.94 2.71 -5.51
CA VAL A 309 -24.09 2.01 -6.48
C VAL A 309 -23.57 2.97 -7.54
N PRO A 310 -22.32 2.77 -8.05
CA PRO A 310 -21.80 3.58 -9.14
C PRO A 310 -22.67 3.41 -10.39
N LYS A 311 -22.83 4.50 -11.14
CA LYS A 311 -23.50 4.46 -12.45
C LYS A 311 -22.59 3.74 -13.44
N VAL A 312 -23.12 2.78 -14.19
CA VAL A 312 -22.34 1.93 -15.09
C VAL A 312 -22.82 2.11 -16.50
N ARG A 313 -21.94 2.50 -17.43
CA ARG A 313 -22.18 2.43 -18.87
C ARG A 313 -21.43 1.26 -19.46
N PHE A 314 -22.15 0.35 -20.10
CA PHE A 314 -21.59 -0.89 -20.63
C PHE A 314 -21.83 -0.99 -22.14
N PHE A 315 -20.76 -1.17 -22.91
CA PHE A 315 -20.80 -1.32 -24.36
C PHE A 315 -20.20 -2.66 -24.78
N THR A 316 -20.93 -3.44 -25.57
CA THR A 316 -20.44 -4.74 -26.06
C THR A 316 -19.53 -4.64 -27.29
N GLY A 317 -19.57 -3.51 -28.03
CA GLY A 317 -18.74 -3.27 -29.21
C GLY A 317 -17.90 -1.99 -29.09
N ASN A 318 -17.49 -1.46 -30.25
CA ASN A 318 -16.66 -0.27 -30.36
C ASN A 318 -17.46 1.00 -30.10
N VAL A 319 -16.84 2.01 -29.48
CA VAL A 319 -17.49 3.26 -29.10
C VAL A 319 -16.63 4.45 -29.48
N ASN A 320 -17.24 5.43 -30.15
CA ASN A 320 -16.68 6.76 -30.33
C ASN A 320 -17.57 7.77 -29.58
N ILE A 321 -17.00 8.46 -28.60
CA ILE A 321 -17.69 9.53 -27.88
C ILE A 321 -17.12 10.88 -28.33
N LYS A 322 -17.93 11.61 -29.08
CA LYS A 322 -17.59 12.87 -29.75
C LYS A 322 -18.25 14.06 -29.06
N SER A 323 -17.84 15.24 -29.53
CA SER A 323 -18.28 16.54 -29.03
C SER A 323 -17.96 16.75 -27.55
N ASN A 324 -18.12 17.99 -27.08
CA ASN A 324 -17.92 18.31 -25.68
C ASN A 324 -18.88 17.50 -24.81
N LYS A 325 -18.33 16.81 -23.81
CA LYS A 325 -19.05 15.83 -22.99
C LYS A 325 -18.62 15.94 -21.53
N TYR A 326 -19.50 15.53 -20.63
CA TYR A 326 -19.14 15.28 -19.23
C TYR A 326 -20.03 14.19 -18.67
N PHE A 327 -19.44 13.09 -18.24
CA PHE A 327 -20.18 12.04 -17.55
C PHE A 327 -19.31 11.33 -16.54
N CYS A 328 -19.93 10.61 -15.61
CA CYS A 328 -19.20 9.93 -14.56
C CYS A 328 -19.74 8.54 -14.21
N GLY A 329 -18.92 7.75 -13.51
CA GLY A 329 -19.22 6.41 -13.03
C GLY A 329 -18.21 5.36 -13.49
N VAL A 330 -18.69 4.20 -13.92
CA VAL A 330 -17.91 3.09 -14.48
C VAL A 330 -18.24 2.98 -15.96
N LEU A 331 -17.25 3.08 -16.83
CA LEU A 331 -17.38 2.89 -18.27
C LEU A 331 -16.67 1.60 -18.66
N ILE A 332 -17.41 0.64 -19.18
CA ILE A 332 -16.86 -0.62 -19.68
C ILE A 332 -17.17 -0.73 -21.17
N VAL A 333 -16.13 -0.87 -21.98
CA VAL A 333 -16.22 -1.06 -23.42
C VAL A 333 -15.48 -2.34 -23.77
N LEU A 334 -16.16 -3.35 -24.32
CA LEU A 334 -15.51 -4.60 -24.69
C LEU A 334 -14.70 -4.49 -26.00
N GLY A 335 -15.07 -3.55 -26.87
CA GLY A 335 -14.33 -3.21 -28.09
C GLY A 335 -13.35 -2.04 -27.89
N ASP A 336 -13.16 -1.27 -28.96
CA ASP A 336 -12.33 -0.05 -28.98
C ASP A 336 -13.09 1.15 -28.40
N LEU A 337 -12.40 2.05 -27.71
CA LEU A 337 -12.94 3.31 -27.20
C LEU A 337 -12.13 4.49 -27.73
N THR A 338 -12.80 5.44 -28.40
CA THR A 338 -12.19 6.69 -28.86
C THR A 338 -12.90 7.91 -28.27
N PHE A 339 -12.12 8.85 -27.73
CA PHE A 339 -12.56 10.20 -27.39
C PHE A 339 -12.02 11.21 -28.41
N THR A 340 -12.91 12.00 -29.01
CA THR A 340 -12.56 12.93 -30.12
C THR A 340 -12.83 14.41 -29.83
N ALA A 341 -13.21 14.76 -28.59
CA ALA A 341 -13.33 16.15 -28.13
C ALA A 341 -13.06 16.26 -26.61
N GLY A 342 -13.03 17.50 -26.10
CA GLY A 342 -12.76 17.82 -24.71
C GLY A 342 -13.97 17.68 -23.77
N GLY A 343 -13.85 18.30 -22.59
CA GLY A 343 -14.91 18.38 -21.59
C GLY A 343 -16.03 19.34 -21.96
N LYS A 344 -17.13 19.32 -21.21
CA LYS A 344 -18.25 20.24 -21.37
C LYS A 344 -18.32 21.21 -20.19
N SER A 345 -18.38 22.51 -20.47
CA SER A 345 -18.72 23.54 -19.47
C SER A 345 -20.23 23.76 -19.39
N PRO A 346 -20.80 24.01 -18.20
CA PRO A 346 -20.12 24.06 -16.90
C PRO A 346 -19.98 22.69 -16.21
N GLU A 347 -20.52 21.61 -16.76
CA GLU A 347 -20.67 20.35 -16.04
C GLU A 347 -19.33 19.67 -15.66
N GLY A 348 -18.28 19.87 -16.46
CA GLY A 348 -16.92 19.41 -16.22
C GLY A 348 -16.03 20.40 -15.45
N ASP A 349 -16.59 21.52 -14.97
CA ASP A 349 -15.93 22.46 -14.06
C ASP A 349 -16.04 21.92 -12.62
N ILE A 350 -15.26 20.88 -12.33
CA ILE A 350 -15.27 20.23 -11.02
C ILE A 350 -13.98 20.49 -10.25
N THR A 351 -14.13 20.62 -8.94
CA THR A 351 -13.03 20.66 -7.98
C THR A 351 -12.90 19.29 -7.32
N VAL A 352 -11.67 18.78 -7.24
CA VAL A 352 -11.33 17.51 -6.61
C VAL A 352 -10.06 17.66 -5.77
N ASP A 353 -9.91 16.81 -4.77
CA ASP A 353 -8.66 16.69 -4.03
C ASP A 353 -7.78 15.62 -4.70
N PRO A 354 -6.50 15.92 -5.00
CA PRO A 354 -5.56 14.90 -5.45
C PRO A 354 -5.38 13.80 -4.39
N PRO A 355 -5.01 12.57 -4.78
CA PRO A 355 -4.49 11.56 -3.87
C PRO A 355 -3.41 12.14 -2.94
N ALA A 356 -3.43 11.79 -1.65
CA ALA A 356 -2.42 12.28 -0.69
C ALA A 356 -0.97 11.88 -1.06
N THR A 357 -0.82 10.90 -1.95
CA THR A 357 0.46 10.41 -2.48
C THR A 357 0.81 10.97 -3.85
N ALA A 358 0.02 11.91 -4.41
CA ALA A 358 0.21 12.47 -5.75
C ALA A 358 1.61 13.08 -5.95
N TRP A 359 2.18 13.68 -4.90
CA TRP A 359 3.55 14.22 -4.91
C TRP A 359 4.62 13.19 -5.30
N LYS A 360 4.39 11.90 -5.04
CA LYS A 360 5.33 10.81 -5.39
C LYS A 360 5.55 10.69 -6.91
N GLU A 361 4.63 11.22 -7.70
CA GLU A 361 4.74 11.21 -9.16
C GLU A 361 5.66 12.31 -9.70
N TYR A 362 5.95 13.34 -8.90
CA TYR A 362 6.68 14.53 -9.33
C TYR A 362 8.06 14.66 -8.68
N GLN A 363 8.43 13.78 -7.74
CA GLN A 363 9.70 13.91 -7.03
C GLN A 363 10.93 13.78 -7.94
N VAL A 364 11.69 14.87 -8.03
CA VAL A 364 13.11 14.86 -8.35
C VAL A 364 13.89 14.72 -7.04
N ASN A 365 14.50 13.53 -6.84
CA ASN A 365 15.47 13.10 -5.82
C ASN A 365 15.00 12.78 -4.39
N VAL A 366 14.84 11.49 -4.07
CA VAL A 366 15.48 10.89 -2.86
C VAL A 366 15.83 9.40 -3.09
N PRO A 367 17.11 9.00 -3.14
CA PRO A 367 17.51 7.71 -2.60
C PRO A 367 17.59 7.86 -1.07
N THR A 368 16.54 7.45 -0.37
CA THR A 368 16.76 6.85 0.95
C THR A 368 16.73 5.36 0.74
N HIS A 369 17.91 4.78 0.53
CA HIS A 369 18.06 3.34 0.70
C HIS A 369 17.95 3.04 2.20
N ASN A 370 17.16 2.02 2.52
CA ASN A 370 16.90 1.54 3.87
C ASN A 370 18.22 1.09 4.53
N GLY A 371 18.38 1.48 5.79
CA GLY A 371 19.69 1.57 6.43
C GLY A 371 20.46 0.26 6.59
N GLU A 372 21.78 0.39 6.45
CA GLU A 372 22.72 0.02 7.51
C GLU A 372 23.69 1.20 7.70
N THR A 373 24.13 1.39 8.94
CA THR A 373 24.57 2.64 9.60
C THR A 373 25.73 3.44 8.98
N ASP A 374 25.66 4.77 9.20
CA ASP A 374 26.62 5.86 8.99
C ASP A 374 27.40 5.87 7.66
N ALA A 375 26.89 6.69 6.73
CA ALA A 375 27.48 6.98 5.43
C ALA A 375 28.90 7.56 5.56
N GLY A 376 29.87 6.75 5.15
CA GLY A 376 31.27 7.12 5.01
C GLY A 376 31.49 8.21 3.95
N VAL A 377 31.94 9.36 4.45
CA VAL A 377 32.91 10.29 3.85
C VAL A 377 32.69 10.63 2.37
N MET A 378 31.80 11.61 2.17
CA MET A 378 31.59 12.39 0.95
C MET A 378 32.62 13.52 0.76
N THR A 379 33.89 13.37 1.17
CA THR A 379 34.91 14.45 1.04
C THR A 379 35.35 14.74 -0.41
N GLY A 380 34.61 14.28 -1.41
CA GLY A 380 34.84 14.57 -2.83
C GLY A 380 33.59 14.91 -3.64
N TRP A 381 32.39 14.92 -3.05
CA TRP A 381 31.16 15.27 -3.78
C TRP A 381 30.77 16.71 -3.47
N THR A 382 31.20 17.63 -4.33
CA THR A 382 30.60 18.95 -4.40
C THR A 382 29.33 18.85 -5.23
N TYR A 383 28.21 18.64 -4.52
CA TYR A 383 26.91 19.09 -4.98
C TYR A 383 26.78 20.55 -4.56
N GLU A 384 26.35 21.41 -5.48
CA GLU A 384 25.94 22.78 -5.16
C GLU A 384 24.83 22.69 -4.09
N PRO A 385 25.11 23.15 -2.86
CA PRO A 385 24.11 23.25 -1.82
C PRO A 385 23.33 24.55 -2.01
N ASP A 386 22.03 24.47 -1.78
CA ASP A 386 21.25 25.61 -1.30
C ASP A 386 21.07 26.82 -2.26
N GLY A 387 19.84 27.06 -2.68
CA GLY A 387 19.31 28.43 -2.63
C GLY A 387 19.57 29.37 -3.82
N THR A 388 20.36 29.00 -4.83
CA THR A 388 20.39 29.76 -6.10
C THR A 388 20.19 28.87 -7.31
N HIS A 389 18.96 28.94 -7.81
CA HIS A 389 18.51 28.42 -9.09
C HIS A 389 19.51 28.75 -10.22
N PRO A 390 20.10 27.77 -10.92
CA PRO A 390 20.57 28.05 -12.28
C PRO A 390 19.34 28.49 -13.08
N THR A 391 19.39 29.68 -13.66
CA THR A 391 18.31 30.38 -14.38
C THR A 391 17.90 29.70 -15.69
N SER A 392 18.19 28.41 -15.88
CA SER A 392 18.04 27.75 -17.19
C SER A 392 17.69 26.26 -17.11
N CYS A 393 17.09 25.79 -16.01
CA CYS A 393 16.58 24.43 -15.92
C CYS A 393 15.04 24.46 -15.91
N ASP A 394 14.43 24.54 -17.10
CA ASP A 394 12.97 24.51 -17.35
C ASP A 394 12.41 23.08 -17.22
N GLY A 395 12.57 22.45 -16.05
CA GLY A 395 12.05 21.11 -15.78
C GLY A 395 11.26 21.04 -14.48
N PRO A 396 10.31 20.09 -14.35
CA PRO A 396 9.50 19.92 -13.14
C PRO A 396 10.43 19.68 -11.94
N HIS A 397 10.44 20.67 -11.05
CA HIS A 397 11.12 20.60 -9.77
C HIS A 397 10.37 19.58 -8.91
N GLY A 398 11.11 18.74 -8.16
CA GLY A 398 10.49 17.80 -7.24
C GLY A 398 9.52 18.49 -6.28
N ASP A 399 8.60 17.75 -5.66
CA ASP A 399 7.74 18.29 -4.60
C ASP A 399 8.58 18.90 -3.46
N THR A 400 8.60 20.23 -3.39
CA THR A 400 9.30 21.08 -2.41
C THR A 400 8.29 21.78 -1.49
N ALA A 401 8.74 22.73 -0.66
CA ALA A 401 7.86 23.54 0.15
C ALA A 401 7.11 24.64 -0.65
N ALA A 402 7.52 24.90 -1.89
CA ALA A 402 6.79 25.81 -2.77
C ALA A 402 5.43 25.22 -3.11
N VAL A 403 4.47 26.08 -3.41
CA VAL A 403 3.15 25.65 -3.83
C VAL A 403 3.04 25.75 -5.35
N ASP A 404 2.11 24.98 -5.92
CA ASP A 404 1.81 24.97 -7.35
C ASP A 404 2.93 24.41 -8.25
N GLU A 405 3.71 23.46 -7.76
CA GLU A 405 4.70 22.72 -8.56
C GLU A 405 4.04 21.61 -9.41
N TYR A 406 2.87 21.13 -8.99
CA TYR A 406 2.01 20.21 -9.74
C TYR A 406 0.53 20.53 -9.52
N PRO A 407 -0.39 20.02 -10.37
CA PRO A 407 -1.81 20.27 -10.20
C PRO A 407 -2.30 19.88 -8.80
N GLY A 408 -2.84 20.84 -8.04
CA GLY A 408 -3.31 20.59 -6.67
C GLY A 408 -2.22 20.47 -5.62
N ASP A 409 -1.00 20.90 -5.92
CA ASP A 409 0.07 21.05 -4.93
C ASP A 409 -0.25 22.15 -3.92
N ALA A 410 -0.10 21.85 -2.63
CA ALA A 410 -0.25 22.80 -1.54
C ALA A 410 1.00 22.93 -0.67
N GLY A 411 2.16 22.55 -1.21
CA GLY A 411 3.45 22.52 -0.54
C GLY A 411 3.89 21.10 -0.24
N TYR A 412 5.04 20.98 0.41
CA TYR A 412 5.73 19.70 0.61
C TYR A 412 4.81 18.60 1.18
N HIS A 413 4.66 17.51 0.42
CA HIS A 413 3.80 16.36 0.71
C HIS A 413 2.33 16.70 1.03
N THR A 414 1.90 17.91 0.67
CA THR A 414 0.60 18.46 1.03
C THR A 414 -0.17 18.74 -0.25
N VAL A 415 -1.35 18.13 -0.38
CA VAL A 415 -2.25 18.34 -1.52
C VAL A 415 -3.36 19.31 -1.14
N GLY A 416 -3.87 20.04 -2.13
CA GLY A 416 -5.00 20.93 -1.98
C GLY A 416 -6.00 20.81 -3.14
N PRO A 417 -7.21 21.38 -2.97
CA PRO A 417 -8.26 21.28 -3.97
C PRO A 417 -7.83 21.83 -5.33
N TYR A 418 -8.06 21.05 -6.38
CA TYR A 418 -7.76 21.39 -7.77
C TYR A 418 -9.04 21.43 -8.60
N ASN A 419 -9.27 22.55 -9.27
CA ASN A 419 -10.37 22.73 -10.20
C ASN A 419 -9.89 22.58 -11.64
N PHE A 420 -10.57 21.76 -12.44
CA PHE A 420 -10.11 21.48 -13.81
C PHE A 420 -10.19 22.68 -14.77
N LYS A 421 -11.04 23.66 -14.49
CA LYS A 421 -11.19 24.86 -15.31
C LYS A 421 -10.29 26.01 -14.84
N THR A 422 -10.15 26.18 -13.52
CA THR A 422 -9.48 27.35 -12.93
C THR A 422 -8.12 27.05 -12.31
N GLY A 423 -7.70 25.78 -12.24
CA GLY A 423 -6.45 25.36 -11.61
C GLY A 423 -6.60 25.15 -10.10
N ARG A 424 -5.51 25.29 -9.35
CA ARG A 424 -5.59 25.21 -7.88
C ARG A 424 -6.51 26.30 -7.34
N VAL A 425 -7.43 25.94 -6.44
CA VAL A 425 -8.47 26.88 -5.97
C VAL A 425 -7.89 28.08 -5.22
N ALA A 426 -6.76 27.91 -4.53
CA ALA A 426 -6.14 28.96 -3.71
C ALA A 426 -5.36 30.01 -4.53
N SER A 427 -4.73 29.62 -5.64
CA SER A 427 -3.80 30.48 -6.40
C SER A 427 -4.18 30.68 -7.86
N GLY A 428 -5.04 29.83 -8.42
CA GLY A 428 -5.34 29.77 -9.86
C GLY A 428 -4.17 29.33 -10.74
N HIS A 429 -3.03 28.95 -10.15
CA HIS A 429 -1.82 28.56 -10.87
C HIS A 429 -1.91 27.11 -11.38
N LEU A 430 -1.17 26.80 -12.45
CA LEU A 430 -1.29 25.57 -13.27
C LEU A 430 -2.67 25.31 -13.91
N GLY A 431 -3.67 26.14 -13.60
CA GLY A 431 -4.81 26.39 -14.46
C GLY A 431 -4.39 27.28 -15.62
N PHE A 432 -4.82 26.96 -16.83
CA PHE A 432 -4.66 27.85 -17.98
C PHE A 432 -5.24 29.23 -17.61
N ALA A 433 -4.53 30.30 -17.98
CA ALA A 433 -4.82 31.70 -17.63
C ALA A 433 -6.33 31.91 -17.37
N THR A 434 -6.66 32.24 -16.11
CA THR A 434 -8.00 32.48 -15.55
C THR A 434 -9.14 32.45 -16.57
N GLY A 435 -9.81 31.30 -16.70
CA GLY A 435 -11.01 31.14 -17.54
C GLY A 435 -10.82 30.39 -18.87
N THR A 436 -9.62 29.90 -19.17
CA THR A 436 -9.31 29.14 -20.41
C THR A 436 -8.97 27.66 -20.16
N GLY A 437 -9.18 27.15 -18.95
CA GLY A 437 -8.85 25.76 -18.63
C GLY A 437 -9.72 24.73 -19.33
N LYS A 438 -9.17 23.54 -19.56
CA LYS A 438 -9.89 22.42 -20.18
C LYS A 438 -10.81 21.76 -19.15
N GLU A 439 -12.11 21.73 -19.43
CA GLU A 439 -13.07 21.06 -18.57
C GLU A 439 -12.88 19.54 -18.56
N LEU A 440 -13.35 18.91 -17.48
CA LEU A 440 -13.33 17.46 -17.36
C LEU A 440 -14.28 16.82 -18.38
N SER A 441 -13.83 15.75 -19.06
CA SER A 441 -14.66 14.96 -19.97
C SER A 441 -15.30 13.76 -19.29
N TYR A 442 -14.60 13.17 -18.32
CA TYR A 442 -15.04 11.97 -17.64
C TYR A 442 -14.50 11.89 -16.21
N LYS A 443 -15.34 11.43 -15.27
CA LYS A 443 -14.95 11.11 -13.90
C LYS A 443 -15.26 9.64 -13.55
N GLY A 444 -14.26 8.87 -13.16
CA GLY A 444 -14.43 7.50 -12.66
C GLY A 444 -13.54 6.47 -13.33
N TYR A 445 -14.02 5.25 -13.53
CA TYR A 445 -13.19 4.14 -14.01
C TYR A 445 -13.55 3.73 -15.44
N ILE A 446 -12.55 3.69 -16.33
CA ILE A 446 -12.68 3.21 -17.70
C ILE A 446 -12.00 1.85 -17.84
N TYR A 447 -12.72 0.86 -18.37
CA TYR A 447 -12.15 -0.38 -18.89
C TYR A 447 -12.40 -0.50 -20.38
N VAL A 448 -11.37 -0.83 -21.14
CA VAL A 448 -11.42 -1.05 -22.60
C VAL A 448 -10.84 -2.43 -22.94
N GLY A 449 -11.64 -3.28 -23.57
CA GLY A 449 -11.22 -4.61 -24.01
C GLY A 449 -10.33 -4.58 -25.25
N GLY A 450 -10.58 -3.63 -26.16
CA GLY A 450 -9.79 -3.37 -27.35
C GLY A 450 -8.76 -2.26 -27.14
N THR A 451 -8.72 -1.32 -28.07
CA THR A 451 -7.82 -0.16 -28.08
C THR A 451 -8.49 1.06 -27.45
N TYR A 452 -7.79 1.76 -26.58
CA TYR A 452 -8.20 3.06 -26.07
C TYR A 452 -7.49 4.17 -26.84
N ASP A 453 -8.19 5.23 -27.25
CA ASP A 453 -7.57 6.42 -27.83
C ASP A 453 -8.22 7.73 -27.35
N ASN A 454 -7.42 8.60 -26.74
CA ASN A 454 -7.82 9.95 -26.38
C ASN A 454 -7.32 10.99 -27.40
N ALA A 455 -7.90 10.94 -28.60
CA ALA A 455 -7.52 11.77 -29.75
C ALA A 455 -8.03 13.23 -29.67
N GLY A 456 -8.96 13.52 -28.76
CA GLY A 456 -9.73 14.77 -28.77
C GLY A 456 -9.37 15.80 -27.71
N GLY A 457 -8.28 15.61 -26.97
CA GLY A 457 -7.97 16.44 -25.81
C GLY A 457 -8.92 16.20 -24.64
N GLY A 458 -9.52 15.01 -24.53
CA GLY A 458 -10.38 14.65 -23.42
C GLY A 458 -9.60 14.65 -22.10
N ARG A 459 -10.23 15.12 -21.03
CA ARG A 459 -9.65 15.11 -19.68
C ARG A 459 -10.38 14.10 -18.81
N ILE A 460 -9.64 13.28 -18.08
CA ILE A 460 -10.19 12.21 -17.24
C ILE A 460 -9.70 12.40 -15.81
N PHE A 461 -10.60 12.25 -14.84
CA PHE A 461 -10.28 12.14 -13.42
C PHE A 461 -10.73 10.76 -12.97
N GLY A 462 -9.78 9.88 -12.68
CA GLY A 462 -10.09 8.47 -12.62
C GLY A 462 -8.93 7.57 -12.96
N SER A 463 -9.26 6.41 -13.53
CA SER A 463 -8.25 5.51 -14.08
C SER A 463 -8.74 4.86 -15.36
N VAL A 464 -7.79 4.62 -16.27
CA VAL A 464 -8.01 3.98 -17.56
C VAL A 464 -7.27 2.66 -17.60
N GLN A 465 -8.01 1.58 -17.71
CA GLN A 465 -7.47 0.23 -17.79
C GLN A 465 -7.81 -0.38 -19.16
N VAL A 466 -6.81 -0.87 -19.87
CA VAL A 466 -6.93 -1.29 -21.27
C VAL A 466 -6.35 -2.69 -21.41
N ALA A 467 -7.15 -3.67 -21.83
CA ALA A 467 -6.65 -5.02 -22.08
C ALA A 467 -5.78 -5.08 -23.35
N GLY A 468 -6.09 -4.27 -24.35
CA GLY A 468 -5.28 -4.07 -25.56
C GLY A 468 -4.28 -2.91 -25.44
N ALA A 469 -4.06 -2.20 -26.54
CA ALA A 469 -3.18 -1.04 -26.60
C ALA A 469 -3.87 0.24 -26.09
N GLY A 470 -3.20 1.00 -25.24
CA GLY A 470 -3.62 2.33 -24.80
C GLY A 470 -2.90 3.41 -25.60
N GLY A 471 -3.64 4.20 -26.36
CA GLY A 471 -3.18 5.35 -27.13
C GLY A 471 -3.70 6.66 -26.56
N MET A 472 -2.85 7.70 -26.60
CA MET A 472 -3.23 9.08 -26.29
C MET A 472 -2.56 9.97 -27.34
N THR A 473 -3.29 10.34 -28.38
CA THR A 473 -2.69 10.99 -29.57
C THR A 473 -3.00 12.48 -29.71
N GLY A 474 -3.97 13.03 -28.96
CA GLY A 474 -4.52 14.38 -29.18
C GLY A 474 -4.46 15.36 -28.01
N GLY A 475 -3.48 15.23 -27.10
CA GLY A 475 -3.31 16.18 -26.00
C GLY A 475 -4.37 16.07 -24.90
N GLY A 476 -4.83 14.84 -24.63
CA GLY A 476 -5.69 14.53 -23.49
C GLY A 476 -4.90 14.35 -22.20
N ASP A 477 -5.56 14.62 -21.07
CA ASP A 477 -4.95 14.50 -19.74
C ASP A 477 -5.67 13.43 -18.91
N ILE A 478 -4.92 12.68 -18.09
CA ILE A 478 -5.48 11.73 -17.12
C ILE A 478 -4.97 12.10 -15.73
N PHE A 479 -5.89 12.29 -14.79
CA PHE A 479 -5.65 12.59 -13.40
C PHE A 479 -6.11 11.40 -12.57
N TYR A 480 -5.21 10.78 -11.81
CA TYR A 480 -5.53 9.58 -11.05
C TYR A 480 -6.48 9.84 -9.88
N ASP A 481 -7.43 8.91 -9.66
CA ASP A 481 -8.32 8.86 -8.50
C ASP A 481 -8.06 7.55 -7.73
N ASP A 482 -7.53 7.65 -6.51
CA ASP A 482 -7.22 6.52 -5.64
C ASP A 482 -8.43 6.01 -4.84
N SER A 483 -9.56 6.72 -4.91
CA SER A 483 -10.81 6.34 -4.24
C SER A 483 -11.64 5.31 -5.02
N LEU A 484 -11.20 4.93 -6.23
CA LEU A 484 -11.91 4.01 -7.11
C LEU A 484 -11.97 2.59 -6.54
N ASN A 485 -13.20 2.10 -6.33
CA ASN A 485 -13.46 0.74 -5.88
C ASN A 485 -14.16 -0.08 -6.98
N ILE A 486 -13.37 -0.89 -7.68
CA ILE A 486 -13.81 -1.68 -8.84
C ILE A 486 -13.89 -3.16 -8.50
N ARG A 487 -14.98 -3.79 -8.94
CA ARG A 487 -15.19 -5.22 -8.80
C ARG A 487 -14.52 -5.96 -9.95
N TYR A 488 -13.58 -6.82 -9.62
CA TYR A 488 -12.85 -7.66 -10.58
C TYR A 488 -13.33 -9.12 -10.54
N LEU A 489 -13.17 -9.84 -11.64
CA LEU A 489 -13.51 -11.27 -11.73
C LEU A 489 -12.76 -12.11 -10.69
N ASN A 490 -11.50 -11.75 -10.43
CA ASN A 490 -10.66 -12.41 -9.45
C ASN A 490 -10.47 -11.50 -8.24
N VAL A 491 -10.75 -12.06 -7.06
CA VAL A 491 -10.51 -11.40 -5.77
C VAL A 491 -9.03 -11.58 -5.43
N ASN A 492 -8.18 -10.71 -5.97
CA ASN A 492 -6.76 -10.66 -5.63
C ASN A 492 -6.58 -10.00 -4.27
N ILE A 493 -6.60 -10.82 -3.22
CA ILE A 493 -6.32 -10.39 -1.85
C ILE A 493 -4.88 -10.74 -1.50
N THR A 494 -4.16 -9.75 -1.02
CA THR A 494 -2.79 -9.92 -0.50
C THR A 494 -2.75 -9.55 0.98
N ARG A 495 -1.92 -10.27 1.74
CA ARG A 495 -1.66 -9.93 3.15
C ARG A 495 -0.55 -8.88 3.17
N THR A 496 -0.87 -7.67 3.64
CA THR A 496 0.09 -6.55 3.67
C THR A 496 0.85 -6.47 4.99
N SER A 497 0.23 -6.88 6.10
CA SER A 497 0.92 -6.97 7.38
C SER A 497 0.35 -8.09 8.25
N TRP A 498 1.18 -8.52 9.20
CA TRP A 498 0.88 -9.57 10.16
C TRP A 498 1.67 -9.27 11.43
N TYR A 499 1.02 -9.22 12.58
CA TYR A 499 1.67 -8.94 13.86
C TYR A 499 0.84 -9.40 15.05
N GLU A 500 1.51 -9.66 16.17
CA GLU A 500 0.86 -10.01 17.44
C GLU A 500 0.18 -8.79 18.07
N VAL A 501 -1.00 -8.98 18.65
CA VAL A 501 -1.75 -7.95 19.36
C VAL A 501 -2.15 -8.43 20.75
N LYS A 502 -2.47 -7.48 21.64
CA LYS A 502 -2.95 -7.83 22.98
C LYS A 502 -4.26 -8.63 22.85
N PRO A 503 -4.34 -9.84 23.44
CA PRO A 503 -5.54 -10.66 23.34
C PRO A 503 -6.71 -10.02 24.07
N VAL A 504 -7.89 -10.10 23.45
CA VAL A 504 -9.15 -9.80 24.11
C VAL A 504 -9.56 -11.04 24.91
N PRO A 505 -10.04 -10.91 26.16
CA PRO A 505 -10.54 -12.06 26.91
C PRO A 505 -11.59 -12.85 26.13
N PHE A 506 -11.55 -14.17 26.31
CA PHE A 506 -12.36 -15.12 25.56
C PHE A 506 -13.85 -15.01 25.85
#